data_AF-A0A522XNY9-F1
#
_entry.id   AF-A0A522XNY9-F1
#
_cell.length_a   1.000
_cell.length_b   1.000
_cell.length_c   1.000
_cell.angle_alpha   90.00
_cell.angle_beta   90.00
_cell.angle_gamma   90.00
#
_symmetry.space_group_name_H-M   'P 1'
#
loop_
_entity.id
_entity.type
_entity.pdbx_description
1 polymer ?
#
loop_
_entity_poly.entity_id
_entity_poly.type
_entity_poly.pdbx_seq_one_letter_code
_entity_poly.pdbx_strand_id
1 'polypeptide(L)'
;MNKFIVVSAILIISAVAVSLSVIDQLAVAVPQTKIQFTKTITSSHDPGIGQEGFQFALLLSANQNSLYHGSVTYTSSEPVEIIVLHDLDKQDSNGQATWSVDGNTIYGISVIGPPTKADSFDFTGAALGFRSKVPFTVTASVDGWIRGEPTQIVMQKIEPKSQSFTLSKPHVPVSIPMHLGFFAGGPVSYIITDSSNKTFGDKVTGKQNWSVEFSPRLAKAPASAQDTVYSFTNGIKGEGLYGYQNEIFSSSPSQSDLYSPLHSLITVSWKQGQKAQILNSAEAVLKAEKESRVKLVKTNVVINAPHVLWPGGQLQIRNSTDITDESSFDKGQVLSISNETRKVTFVAHRGWGLDGRTIYYIITDATPAGPANLLGVSNAPKLANVLSNSIVSEMYQFKNGVRGPGPLGYQASILSSTLEEGNYIPICRVSIVEWNDPTYAGILETISDINNKKSEKMITVQLARPLSNDHIVNCPLIESLS
;
A
#
# COMPACT_ATOMS: atom_id res chain seq x y z
N MET A 1 -9.83 -108.70 -11.56
CA MET A 1 -11.08 -108.57 -12.34
C MET A 1 -11.27 -107.09 -12.70
N ASN A 2 -11.44 -106.80 -14.00
CA ASN A 2 -11.84 -105.55 -14.70
C ASN A 2 -11.01 -104.27 -14.40
N LYS A 3 -10.09 -103.82 -15.27
CA LYS A 3 -10.20 -103.14 -16.60
C LYS A 3 -10.97 -101.80 -16.60
N PHE A 4 -10.17 -100.72 -16.74
CA PHE A 4 -10.32 -99.44 -17.44
C PHE A 4 -11.69 -98.71 -17.48
N ILE A 5 -11.68 -97.41 -17.17
CA ILE A 5 -11.91 -96.31 -18.13
C ILE A 5 -11.49 -94.95 -17.51
N VAL A 6 -10.84 -94.16 -18.36
CA VAL A 6 -10.33 -92.78 -18.24
C VAL A 6 -11.49 -91.77 -18.09
N VAL A 7 -11.27 -90.60 -17.46
CA VAL A 7 -11.65 -89.25 -17.97
C VAL A 7 -11.18 -88.14 -17.01
N SER A 8 -10.26 -87.35 -17.55
CA SER A 8 -10.03 -85.90 -17.42
C SER A 8 -9.91 -85.21 -16.06
N ALA A 9 -8.67 -84.76 -15.81
CA ALA A 9 -8.32 -83.69 -14.90
C ALA A 9 -8.90 -82.34 -15.36
N ILE A 10 -9.70 -81.72 -14.48
CA ILE A 10 -9.84 -80.27 -14.38
C ILE A 10 -9.72 -79.95 -12.89
N LEU A 11 -8.54 -79.51 -12.49
CA LEU A 11 -8.30 -78.90 -11.18
C LEU A 11 -8.93 -77.51 -11.20
N ILE A 12 -10.14 -77.38 -10.66
CA ILE A 12 -10.72 -76.08 -10.34
C ILE A 12 -9.96 -75.56 -9.12
N ILE A 13 -9.01 -74.66 -9.37
CA ILE A 13 -8.40 -73.82 -8.34
C ILE A 13 -9.49 -72.86 -7.89
N SER A 14 -10.22 -73.22 -6.83
CA SER A 14 -11.02 -72.29 -6.04
C SER A 14 -10.05 -71.42 -5.24
N ALA A 15 -9.56 -70.36 -5.89
CA ALA A 15 -8.88 -69.27 -5.21
C ALA A 15 -9.87 -68.63 -4.23
N VAL A 16 -9.72 -68.95 -2.96
CA VAL A 16 -10.26 -68.15 -1.85
C VAL A 16 -9.56 -66.80 -1.93
N ALA A 17 -10.18 -65.86 -2.65
CA ALA A 17 -9.86 -64.46 -2.51
C ALA A 17 -10.32 -64.07 -1.11
N VAL A 18 -9.39 -64.08 -0.15
CA VAL A 18 -9.53 -63.30 1.07
C VAL A 18 -9.62 -61.86 0.59
N SER A 19 -10.85 -61.36 0.47
CA SER A 19 -11.12 -59.94 0.39
C SER A 19 -10.61 -59.37 1.71
N LEU A 20 -9.42 -58.80 1.66
CA LEU A 20 -9.03 -57.74 2.58
C LEU A 20 -10.12 -56.69 2.45
N SER A 21 -11.06 -56.71 3.38
CA SER A 21 -11.95 -55.59 3.63
C SER A 21 -11.01 -54.42 3.81
N VAL A 22 -11.05 -53.51 2.85
CA VAL A 22 -10.41 -52.21 2.95
C VAL A 22 -10.88 -51.64 4.27
N ILE A 23 -9.94 -51.54 5.21
CA ILE A 23 -10.09 -50.82 6.46
C ILE A 23 -10.73 -49.48 6.08
N ASP A 24 -11.83 -49.15 6.76
CA ASP A 24 -12.52 -47.87 6.68
C ASP A 24 -11.53 -46.77 6.33
N GLN A 25 -11.83 -46.01 5.27
CA GLN A 25 -11.19 -44.72 5.08
C GLN A 25 -11.46 -43.93 6.37
N LEU A 26 -10.48 -43.92 7.26
CA LEU A 26 -10.43 -43.00 8.38
C LEU A 26 -10.59 -41.61 7.76
N ALA A 27 -11.74 -40.99 8.01
CA ALA A 27 -12.02 -39.64 7.56
C ALA A 27 -10.84 -38.77 7.99
N VAL A 28 -10.12 -38.23 7.00
CA VAL A 28 -9.05 -37.26 7.26
C VAL A 28 -9.71 -36.12 8.02
N ALA A 29 -9.26 -35.89 9.26
CA ALA A 29 -9.81 -34.84 10.10
C ALA A 29 -9.63 -33.50 9.39
N VAL A 30 -10.73 -32.91 8.91
CA VAL A 30 -10.74 -31.56 8.35
C VAL A 30 -10.23 -30.59 9.43
N PRO A 31 -9.32 -29.65 9.12
CA PRO A 31 -8.81 -28.69 10.09
C PRO A 31 -9.96 -28.01 10.84
N GLN A 32 -9.88 -27.99 12.18
CA GLN A 32 -10.85 -27.31 13.04
C GLN A 32 -10.19 -26.10 13.68
N THR A 33 -10.73 -24.91 13.40
CA THR A 33 -10.27 -23.66 14.03
C THR A 33 -11.30 -23.20 15.05
N LYS A 34 -10.90 -23.01 16.31
CA LYS A 34 -11.79 -22.48 17.35
C LYS A 34 -12.07 -20.99 17.09
N ILE A 35 -13.32 -20.58 17.23
CA ILE A 35 -13.74 -19.18 17.24
C ILE A 35 -14.44 -18.84 18.55
N GLN A 36 -13.99 -17.77 19.21
CA GLN A 36 -14.60 -17.29 20.43
C GLN A 36 -14.48 -15.76 20.50
N PHE A 37 -15.59 -15.05 20.41
CA PHE A 37 -15.59 -13.59 20.43
C PHE A 37 -16.93 -13.02 20.91
N THR A 38 -16.93 -11.74 21.29
CA THR A 38 -18.13 -10.96 21.55
C THR A 38 -18.08 -9.68 20.73
N LYS A 39 -19.19 -9.32 20.07
CA LYS A 39 -19.25 -8.16 19.19
C LYS A 39 -20.62 -7.48 19.25
N THR A 40 -20.63 -6.17 19.17
CA THR A 40 -21.83 -5.35 18.98
C THR A 40 -21.95 -4.93 17.51
N ILE A 41 -23.12 -5.13 16.93
CA ILE A 41 -23.42 -4.87 15.52
C ILE A 41 -24.74 -4.11 15.43
N THR A 42 -24.76 -3.03 14.67
CA THR A 42 -25.99 -2.30 14.33
C THR A 42 -26.51 -2.82 13.00
N SER A 43 -27.82 -3.03 12.91
CA SER A 43 -28.47 -3.53 11.69
C SER A 43 -28.40 -2.52 10.56
N SER A 44 -28.40 -3.03 9.32
CA SER A 44 -28.65 -2.26 8.10
C SER A 44 -29.87 -2.82 7.38
N HIS A 45 -30.28 -2.21 6.27
CA HIS A 45 -31.28 -2.84 5.40
C HIS A 45 -30.80 -4.23 4.94
N ASP A 46 -31.70 -5.22 4.90
CA ASP A 46 -31.37 -6.57 4.45
C ASP A 46 -30.99 -6.53 2.95
N PRO A 47 -29.77 -6.91 2.57
CA PRO A 47 -29.33 -6.85 1.19
C PRO A 47 -29.85 -8.01 0.33
N GLY A 48 -30.60 -8.95 0.92
CA GLY A 48 -31.22 -10.06 0.19
C GLY A 48 -32.27 -9.59 -0.81
N ILE A 49 -32.21 -10.11 -2.04
CA ILE A 49 -33.23 -9.87 -3.07
C ILE A 49 -34.59 -10.29 -2.51
N GLY A 50 -35.55 -9.36 -2.48
CA GLY A 50 -36.89 -9.57 -1.93
C GLY A 50 -36.99 -9.47 -0.40
N GLN A 51 -35.93 -9.06 0.31
CA GLN A 51 -35.92 -8.83 1.77
C GLN A 51 -35.98 -7.35 2.16
N GLU A 52 -36.34 -6.47 1.22
CA GLU A 52 -36.37 -5.00 1.37
C GLU A 52 -37.28 -4.49 2.52
N GLY A 53 -38.09 -5.36 3.14
CA GLY A 53 -38.90 -5.02 4.31
C GLY A 53 -38.16 -5.17 5.65
N PHE A 54 -36.91 -5.63 5.66
CA PHE A 54 -36.21 -6.05 6.86
C PHE A 54 -34.90 -5.30 7.12
N GLN A 55 -34.51 -5.29 8.38
CA GLN A 55 -33.21 -4.91 8.88
C GLN A 55 -32.44 -6.18 9.23
N PHE A 56 -31.16 -6.23 8.89
CA PHE A 56 -30.30 -7.38 9.04
C PHE A 56 -28.95 -6.98 9.66
N ALA A 57 -28.42 -7.83 10.54
CA ALA A 57 -27.11 -7.69 11.15
C ALA A 57 -26.34 -9.02 10.99
N LEU A 58 -25.34 -9.03 10.11
CA LEU A 58 -24.52 -10.22 9.85
C LEU A 58 -23.44 -10.39 10.94
N LEU A 59 -23.46 -11.52 11.66
CA LEU A 59 -22.52 -11.84 12.73
C LEU A 59 -21.33 -12.69 12.23
N LEU A 60 -21.61 -13.72 11.44
CA LEU A 60 -20.61 -14.58 10.78
C LEU A 60 -20.90 -14.62 9.28
N SER A 61 -19.92 -14.30 8.44
CA SER A 61 -20.06 -14.32 6.98
C SER A 61 -19.79 -15.71 6.40
N ALA A 62 -20.47 -16.01 5.29
CA ALA A 62 -20.22 -17.21 4.49
C ALA A 62 -18.80 -17.21 3.94
N ASN A 63 -18.13 -18.36 4.06
CA ASN A 63 -16.81 -18.63 3.49
C ASN A 63 -16.94 -19.86 2.60
N GLN A 64 -16.33 -19.84 1.42
CA GLN A 64 -16.37 -20.98 0.50
C GLN A 64 -15.77 -22.22 1.18
N ASN A 65 -16.51 -23.34 1.14
CA ASN A 65 -16.11 -24.64 1.70
C ASN A 65 -15.80 -24.63 3.21
N SER A 66 -16.40 -23.71 3.96
CA SER A 66 -16.20 -23.59 5.42
C SER A 66 -17.54 -23.53 6.14
N LEU A 67 -17.66 -24.31 7.20
CA LEU A 67 -18.90 -24.45 7.95
C LEU A 67 -18.69 -24.13 9.43
N TYR A 68 -19.53 -23.26 9.97
CA TYR A 68 -19.54 -22.92 11.39
C TYR A 68 -20.43 -23.89 12.16
N HIS A 69 -19.97 -24.31 13.33
CA HIS A 69 -20.77 -25.07 14.28
C HIS A 69 -20.43 -24.62 15.71
N GLY A 70 -21.44 -24.25 16.49
CA GLY A 70 -21.26 -23.78 17.86
C GLY A 70 -22.52 -23.13 18.41
N SER A 71 -22.35 -22.30 19.44
CA SER A 71 -23.43 -21.58 20.09
C SER A 71 -23.26 -20.07 19.94
N VAL A 72 -24.39 -19.37 19.89
CA VAL A 72 -24.46 -17.91 19.97
C VAL A 72 -25.35 -17.51 21.14
N THR A 73 -24.87 -16.59 21.97
CA THR A 73 -25.67 -15.93 23.01
C THR A 73 -25.73 -14.45 22.71
N TYR A 74 -26.91 -13.82 22.75
CA TYR A 74 -27.04 -12.41 22.37
C TYR A 74 -28.02 -11.62 23.24
N THR A 75 -27.87 -10.29 23.16
CA THR A 75 -28.83 -9.30 23.64
C THR A 75 -29.02 -8.22 22.57
N SER A 76 -30.22 -7.69 22.41
CA SER A 76 -30.61 -6.78 21.33
C SER A 76 -31.50 -5.66 21.83
N SER A 77 -31.39 -4.48 21.21
CA SER A 77 -32.24 -3.32 21.51
C SER A 77 -33.71 -3.57 21.15
N GLU A 78 -33.97 -4.34 20.09
CA GLU A 78 -35.30 -4.73 19.61
C GLU A 78 -35.41 -6.26 19.45
N PRO A 79 -36.64 -6.83 19.42
CA PRO A 79 -36.81 -8.26 19.18
C PRO A 79 -36.29 -8.64 17.79
N VAL A 80 -35.44 -9.67 17.73
CA VAL A 80 -34.79 -10.14 16.49
C VAL A 80 -35.00 -11.63 16.28
N GLU A 81 -35.10 -12.04 15.02
CA GLU A 81 -35.02 -13.42 14.56
C GLU A 81 -33.55 -13.80 14.33
N ILE A 82 -33.20 -15.06 14.56
CA ILE A 82 -31.86 -15.58 14.21
C ILE A 82 -31.94 -16.14 12.79
N ILE A 83 -30.99 -15.74 11.95
CA ILE A 83 -30.87 -16.19 10.57
C ILE A 83 -29.62 -17.06 10.43
N VAL A 84 -29.81 -18.29 9.99
CA VAL A 84 -28.72 -19.20 9.62
C VAL A 84 -28.76 -19.42 8.12
N LEU A 85 -27.66 -19.14 7.44
CA LEU A 85 -27.52 -19.42 6.01
C LEU A 85 -26.76 -20.73 5.81
N HIS A 86 -27.21 -21.53 4.85
CA HIS A 86 -26.62 -22.81 4.48
C HIS A 86 -26.14 -22.75 3.03
N ASP A 87 -24.97 -23.32 2.76
CA ASP A 87 -24.48 -23.49 1.40
C ASP A 87 -25.50 -24.31 0.60
N LEU A 88 -25.83 -23.83 -0.60
CA LEU A 88 -26.84 -24.42 -1.46
C LEU A 88 -26.41 -24.30 -2.92
N ASP A 89 -26.32 -25.43 -3.61
CA ASP A 89 -26.09 -25.41 -5.04
C ASP A 89 -27.32 -24.86 -5.78
N LYS A 90 -27.08 -24.01 -6.78
CA LYS A 90 -28.16 -23.33 -7.53
C LYS A 90 -29.15 -24.31 -8.17
N GLN A 91 -28.70 -25.51 -8.52
CA GLN A 91 -29.53 -26.57 -9.09
C GLN A 91 -30.52 -27.15 -8.07
N ASP A 92 -30.18 -27.08 -6.77
CA ASP A 92 -30.93 -27.62 -5.64
C ASP A 92 -31.80 -26.55 -4.94
N SER A 93 -31.89 -25.34 -5.52
CA SER A 93 -32.61 -24.21 -4.93
C SER A 93 -34.15 -24.33 -4.99
N ASN A 94 -34.69 -25.34 -5.68
CA ASN A 94 -36.12 -25.52 -5.87
C ASN A 94 -36.78 -26.13 -4.62
N GLY A 95 -37.72 -25.39 -4.01
CA GLY A 95 -38.61 -25.89 -2.94
C GLY A 95 -38.27 -25.47 -1.51
N GLN A 96 -37.21 -24.68 -1.30
CA GLN A 96 -36.84 -24.12 0.00
C GLN A 96 -36.70 -22.60 -0.05
N ALA A 97 -36.82 -21.94 1.11
CA ALA A 97 -36.55 -20.52 1.21
C ALA A 97 -35.06 -20.26 0.91
N THR A 98 -34.79 -19.25 0.09
CA THR A 98 -33.43 -18.88 -0.29
C THR A 98 -33.13 -17.42 0.00
N TRP A 99 -31.84 -17.12 0.12
CA TRP A 99 -31.32 -15.77 0.29
C TRP A 99 -30.14 -15.55 -0.65
N SER A 100 -30.10 -14.41 -1.32
CA SER A 100 -29.06 -14.04 -2.28
C SER A 100 -28.96 -12.53 -2.38
N VAL A 101 -27.74 -12.00 -2.49
CA VAL A 101 -27.48 -10.56 -2.68
C VAL A 101 -27.42 -10.19 -4.16
N ASP A 102 -26.90 -11.09 -5.01
CA ASP A 102 -26.56 -10.82 -6.41
C ASP A 102 -27.33 -11.70 -7.42
N GLY A 103 -28.14 -12.64 -6.95
CA GLY A 103 -28.87 -13.61 -7.77
C GLY A 103 -28.01 -14.74 -8.35
N ASN A 104 -26.69 -14.73 -8.08
CA ASN A 104 -25.75 -15.74 -8.54
C ASN A 104 -25.36 -16.69 -7.42
N THR A 105 -25.01 -16.18 -6.24
CA THR A 105 -24.74 -16.98 -5.04
C THR A 105 -26.03 -17.15 -4.23
N ILE A 106 -26.48 -18.40 -4.09
CA ILE A 106 -27.75 -18.74 -3.43
C ILE A 106 -27.45 -19.49 -2.14
N TYR A 107 -28.08 -19.06 -1.04
CA TYR A 107 -28.04 -19.76 0.24
C TYR A 107 -29.42 -20.27 0.59
N GLY A 108 -29.50 -21.42 1.27
CA GLY A 108 -30.71 -21.80 2.01
C GLY A 108 -30.82 -20.93 3.27
N ILE A 109 -32.01 -20.39 3.55
CA ILE A 109 -32.23 -19.55 4.74
C ILE A 109 -33.11 -20.25 5.77
N SER A 110 -32.58 -20.39 6.99
CA SER A 110 -33.32 -20.82 8.17
C SER A 110 -33.61 -19.60 9.04
N VAL A 111 -34.89 -19.31 9.26
CA VAL A 111 -35.35 -18.24 10.16
C VAL A 111 -35.79 -18.88 11.46
N ILE A 112 -35.09 -18.61 12.55
CA ILE A 112 -35.38 -19.14 13.88
C ILE A 112 -36.12 -18.07 14.67
N GLY A 113 -37.27 -18.43 15.23
CA GLY A 113 -38.14 -17.54 15.98
C GLY A 113 -38.84 -18.24 17.16
N PRO A 114 -39.70 -17.52 17.91
CA PRO A 114 -40.14 -16.13 17.69
C PRO A 114 -39.06 -15.07 17.96
N PRO A 115 -39.23 -13.81 17.50
CA PRO A 115 -38.25 -12.76 17.75
C PRO A 115 -38.10 -12.46 19.26
N THR A 116 -36.87 -12.45 19.77
CA THR A 116 -36.59 -12.16 21.18
C THR A 116 -35.54 -11.06 21.32
N LYS A 117 -35.49 -10.39 22.48
CA LYS A 117 -34.45 -9.39 22.78
C LYS A 117 -33.16 -10.02 23.32
N ALA A 118 -33.19 -11.28 23.73
CA ALA A 118 -32.04 -12.02 24.19
C ALA A 118 -32.33 -13.51 24.13
N ASP A 119 -31.35 -14.31 23.73
CA ASP A 119 -31.44 -15.77 23.72
C ASP A 119 -30.04 -16.42 23.63
N SER A 120 -30.00 -17.74 23.78
CA SER A 120 -28.84 -18.57 23.43
C SER A 120 -29.27 -19.72 22.52
N PHE A 121 -28.55 -19.90 21.41
CA PHE A 121 -28.94 -20.84 20.34
C PHE A 121 -27.72 -21.58 19.78
N ASP A 122 -27.86 -22.89 19.61
CA ASP A 122 -26.88 -23.73 18.93
C ASP A 122 -27.15 -23.76 17.43
N PHE A 123 -26.14 -23.49 16.60
CA PHE A 123 -26.29 -23.37 15.16
C PHE A 123 -25.24 -24.16 14.39
N THR A 124 -25.60 -24.51 13.16
CA THR A 124 -24.70 -25.08 12.16
C THR A 124 -25.03 -24.45 10.82
N GLY A 125 -24.07 -23.77 10.19
CA GLY A 125 -24.33 -23.08 8.92
C GLY A 125 -23.10 -22.43 8.31
N ALA A 126 -23.26 -21.94 7.09
CA ALA A 126 -22.27 -21.15 6.38
C ALA A 126 -22.25 -19.70 6.88
N ALA A 127 -23.37 -19.14 7.33
CA ALA A 127 -23.41 -17.79 7.91
C ALA A 127 -24.40 -17.70 9.07
N LEU A 128 -24.24 -16.68 9.92
CA LEU A 128 -25.12 -16.39 11.05
C LEU A 128 -25.39 -14.89 11.13
N GLY A 129 -26.64 -14.52 11.34
CA GLY A 129 -27.04 -13.12 11.54
C GLY A 129 -28.35 -12.98 12.29
N PHE A 130 -28.79 -11.74 12.44
CA PHE A 130 -30.04 -11.37 13.10
C PHE A 130 -30.89 -10.52 12.18
N ARG A 131 -32.22 -10.64 12.29
CA ARG A 131 -33.16 -9.87 11.46
C ARG A 131 -34.30 -9.29 12.28
N SER A 132 -34.77 -8.09 11.93
CA SER A 132 -35.99 -7.50 12.48
C SER A 132 -36.68 -6.62 11.43
N LYS A 133 -37.91 -6.17 11.69
CA LYS A 133 -38.63 -5.21 10.81
C LYS A 133 -38.22 -3.75 11.06
N VAL A 134 -37.55 -3.48 12.17
CA VAL A 134 -37.12 -2.14 12.60
C VAL A 134 -35.62 -2.13 12.88
N PRO A 135 -34.93 -0.98 12.80
CA PRO A 135 -33.51 -0.90 13.10
C PRO A 135 -33.19 -1.33 14.53
N PHE A 136 -32.10 -2.07 14.71
CA PHE A 136 -31.70 -2.61 16.01
C PHE A 136 -30.18 -2.67 16.16
N THR A 137 -29.71 -2.75 17.40
CA THR A 137 -28.33 -3.05 17.74
C THR A 137 -28.29 -4.32 18.58
N VAL A 138 -27.44 -5.26 18.20
CA VAL A 138 -27.28 -6.56 18.86
C VAL A 138 -25.84 -6.74 19.35
N THR A 139 -25.69 -7.17 20.59
CA THR A 139 -24.42 -7.65 21.15
C THR A 139 -24.50 -9.16 21.25
N ALA A 140 -23.63 -9.86 20.53
CA ALA A 140 -23.62 -11.32 20.46
C ALA A 140 -22.24 -11.89 20.78
N SER A 141 -22.22 -12.99 21.52
CA SER A 141 -21.07 -13.80 21.85
C SER A 141 -21.17 -15.14 21.13
N VAL A 142 -20.10 -15.55 20.46
CA VAL A 142 -20.01 -16.85 19.75
C VAL A 142 -18.95 -17.70 20.43
N ASP A 143 -19.24 -18.97 20.66
CA ASP A 143 -18.26 -20.01 21.00
C ASP A 143 -18.49 -21.22 20.08
N GLY A 144 -17.51 -21.54 19.24
CA GLY A 144 -17.68 -22.57 18.24
C GLY A 144 -16.42 -22.90 17.45
N TRP A 145 -16.62 -23.62 16.35
CA TRP A 145 -15.57 -24.13 15.49
C TRP A 145 -15.90 -23.88 14.01
N ILE A 146 -14.86 -23.64 13.22
CA ILE A 146 -14.91 -23.66 11.75
C ILE A 146 -14.37 -25.02 11.29
N ARG A 147 -15.12 -25.73 10.44
CA ARG A 147 -14.66 -26.94 9.74
C ARG A 147 -14.43 -26.60 8.25
N GLY A 148 -13.21 -26.78 7.75
CA GLY A 148 -12.83 -26.55 6.34
C GLY A 148 -11.34 -26.18 6.20
N GLU A 149 -10.83 -25.99 4.98
CA GLU A 149 -9.54 -25.30 4.76
C GLU A 149 -9.77 -23.78 4.84
N PRO A 150 -9.33 -23.08 5.91
CA PRO A 150 -9.58 -21.67 6.04
C PRO A 150 -8.62 -20.90 5.12
N THR A 151 -9.09 -20.54 3.93
CA THR A 151 -8.53 -19.35 3.27
C THR A 151 -9.07 -18.19 4.10
N GLN A 152 -8.19 -17.53 4.88
CA GLN A 152 -8.42 -16.33 5.71
C GLN A 152 -9.88 -15.96 5.98
N ILE A 153 -10.29 -15.84 7.23
CA ILE A 153 -11.59 -15.24 7.62
C ILE A 153 -11.74 -13.88 6.90
N VAL A 154 -12.38 -13.88 5.73
CA VAL A 154 -12.76 -12.67 5.02
C VAL A 154 -14.05 -12.27 5.72
N MET A 155 -13.92 -11.36 6.69
CA MET A 155 -15.05 -10.56 7.10
C MET A 155 -15.58 -9.88 5.84
N GLN A 156 -16.66 -10.40 5.29
CA GLN A 156 -17.45 -9.66 4.31
C GLN A 156 -18.13 -8.55 5.11
N LYS A 157 -17.38 -7.46 5.32
CA LYS A 157 -17.93 -6.17 5.69
C LYS A 157 -18.93 -5.88 4.57
N ILE A 158 -20.23 -5.97 4.88
CA ILE A 158 -21.24 -5.35 4.03
C ILE A 158 -20.88 -3.87 4.08
N GLU A 159 -20.03 -3.43 3.14
CA GLU A 159 -19.71 -2.03 3.01
C GLU A 159 -21.02 -1.36 2.63
N PRO A 160 -21.50 -0.35 3.39
CA PRO A 160 -22.60 0.47 2.91
C PRO A 160 -22.19 0.94 1.52
N LYS A 161 -23.09 0.78 0.53
CA LYS A 161 -22.92 1.14 -0.89
C LYS A 161 -21.85 2.23 -1.01
N SER A 162 -20.61 1.82 -1.24
CA SER A 162 -19.49 2.75 -1.08
C SER A 162 -19.61 3.74 -2.23
N GLN A 163 -19.67 5.02 -1.90
CA GLN A 163 -19.55 6.04 -2.93
C GLN A 163 -18.16 5.84 -3.54
N SER A 164 -18.11 5.43 -4.80
CA SER A 164 -16.90 5.33 -5.59
C SER A 164 -16.92 6.42 -6.63
N PHE A 165 -15.74 6.96 -6.91
CA PHE A 165 -15.56 7.98 -7.93
C PHE A 165 -14.32 7.66 -8.74
N THR A 166 -14.40 7.87 -10.04
CA THR A 166 -13.28 7.67 -10.96
C THR A 166 -12.66 9.01 -11.33
N LEU A 167 -11.36 9.14 -11.10
CA LEU A 167 -10.60 10.32 -11.50
C LEU A 167 -10.13 10.10 -12.94
N SER A 168 -10.30 11.08 -13.83
CA SER A 168 -9.59 11.03 -15.11
C SER A 168 -8.07 11.00 -14.85
N LYS A 169 -7.37 10.05 -15.48
CA LYS A 169 -5.91 9.82 -15.39
C LYS A 169 -5.41 9.84 -13.93
N PRO A 170 -5.86 8.91 -13.06
CA PRO A 170 -5.49 8.89 -11.65
C PRO A 170 -4.01 8.56 -11.44
N HIS A 171 -3.44 7.85 -12.41
CA HIS A 171 -2.05 7.44 -12.45
C HIS A 171 -1.54 7.65 -13.87
N VAL A 172 -0.40 8.31 -14.02
CA VAL A 172 0.23 8.53 -15.33
C VAL A 172 1.68 8.04 -15.28
N PRO A 173 2.13 7.27 -16.28
CA PRO A 173 3.53 6.91 -16.37
C PRO A 173 4.36 8.16 -16.67
N VAL A 174 5.46 8.34 -15.95
CA VAL A 174 6.37 9.47 -16.15
C VAL A 174 7.82 9.00 -16.23
N SER A 175 8.48 9.27 -17.36
CA SER A 175 9.85 8.85 -17.62
C SER A 175 10.85 9.98 -17.31
N ILE A 176 11.63 9.80 -16.27
CA ILE A 176 12.60 10.77 -15.75
C ILE A 176 14.02 10.34 -16.17
N PRO A 177 14.87 11.27 -16.67
CA PRO A 177 16.27 10.97 -16.98
C PRO A 177 17.07 10.66 -15.72
N MET A 178 17.87 9.60 -15.79
CA MET A 178 18.81 9.20 -14.74
C MET A 178 20.21 9.74 -15.05
N HIS A 179 20.89 10.16 -14.00
CA HIS A 179 22.30 10.49 -13.97
C HIS A 179 23.09 9.32 -13.41
N LEU A 180 24.35 9.18 -13.85
CA LEU A 180 25.29 8.23 -13.27
C LEU A 180 26.16 8.94 -12.23
N GLY A 181 26.41 8.31 -11.10
CA GLY A 181 27.31 8.76 -10.05
C GLY A 181 28.05 7.58 -9.42
N PHE A 182 28.75 7.85 -8.32
CA PHE A 182 29.48 6.85 -7.56
C PHE A 182 29.13 6.88 -6.07
N PHE A 183 29.09 5.70 -5.46
CA PHE A 183 29.03 5.52 -4.02
C PHE A 183 29.93 4.35 -3.62
N ALA A 184 30.80 4.55 -2.62
CA ALA A 184 31.72 3.52 -2.11
C ALA A 184 32.50 2.75 -3.21
N GLY A 185 32.88 3.43 -4.29
CA GLY A 185 33.58 2.86 -5.43
C GLY A 185 32.71 2.20 -6.50
N GLY A 186 31.43 1.95 -6.21
CA GLY A 186 30.45 1.38 -7.14
C GLY A 186 29.59 2.42 -7.86
N PRO A 187 28.96 2.07 -8.99
CA PRO A 187 28.07 2.96 -9.71
C PRO A 187 26.73 3.15 -8.99
N VAL A 188 26.16 4.34 -9.12
CA VAL A 188 24.81 4.70 -8.70
C VAL A 188 24.11 5.37 -9.87
N SER A 189 22.86 5.01 -10.14
CA SER A 189 21.98 5.83 -10.98
C SER A 189 21.00 6.57 -10.10
N TYR A 190 20.81 7.87 -10.35
CA TYR A 190 19.96 8.74 -9.53
C TYR A 190 19.18 9.72 -10.41
N ILE A 191 18.09 10.28 -9.89
CA ILE A 191 17.37 11.37 -10.53
C ILE A 191 17.55 12.66 -9.73
N ILE A 192 17.29 13.82 -10.33
CA ILE A 192 17.25 15.11 -9.62
C ILE A 192 15.86 15.69 -9.83
N THR A 193 15.08 15.78 -8.77
CA THR A 193 13.69 16.25 -8.83
C THR A 193 13.55 17.70 -8.39
N ASP A 194 14.33 18.12 -7.39
CA ASP A 194 14.17 19.45 -6.80
C ASP A 194 15.52 20.06 -6.41
N SER A 195 15.57 21.40 -6.37
CA SER A 195 16.72 22.15 -5.87
C SER A 195 16.33 23.33 -5.00
N SER A 196 17.11 23.57 -3.95
CA SER A 196 17.00 24.77 -3.12
C SER A 196 17.44 26.05 -3.81
N ASN A 197 18.06 25.96 -4.99
CA ASN A 197 18.63 27.09 -5.70
C ASN A 197 18.10 27.12 -7.14
N LYS A 198 17.34 28.17 -7.47
CA LYS A 198 16.70 28.31 -8.78
C LYS A 198 17.70 28.28 -9.93
N THR A 199 18.76 29.08 -9.85
CA THR A 199 19.79 29.14 -10.91
C THR A 199 20.47 27.79 -11.14
N PHE A 200 20.70 27.01 -10.09
CA PHE A 200 21.23 25.66 -10.21
C PHE A 200 20.20 24.72 -10.82
N GLY A 201 18.96 24.72 -10.32
CA GLY A 201 17.86 23.91 -10.84
C GLY A 201 17.58 24.16 -12.33
N ASP A 202 17.49 25.43 -12.75
CA ASP A 202 17.29 25.84 -14.15
C ASP A 202 18.43 25.32 -15.06
N LYS A 203 19.68 25.35 -14.58
CA LYS A 203 20.83 24.82 -15.33
C LYS A 203 20.76 23.31 -15.51
N VAL A 204 20.38 22.58 -14.46
CA VAL A 204 20.22 21.12 -14.54
C VAL A 204 19.05 20.79 -15.46
N THR A 205 17.92 21.48 -15.30
CA THR A 205 16.73 21.37 -16.15
C THR A 205 17.08 21.46 -17.64
N GLY A 206 17.81 22.51 -18.04
CA GLY A 206 18.22 22.71 -19.42
C GLY A 206 19.16 21.60 -19.96
N LYS A 207 19.92 20.93 -19.09
CA LYS A 207 20.82 19.83 -19.50
C LYS A 207 20.11 18.50 -19.65
N GLN A 208 19.17 18.19 -18.76
CA GLN A 208 18.49 16.90 -18.72
C GLN A 208 17.17 16.89 -19.50
N ASN A 209 16.69 18.05 -19.96
CA ASN A 209 15.39 18.23 -20.61
C ASN A 209 14.24 17.65 -19.77
N TRP A 210 14.31 17.90 -18.46
CA TRP A 210 13.36 17.48 -17.44
C TRP A 210 13.40 18.50 -16.30
N SER A 211 12.25 18.97 -15.83
CA SER A 211 12.15 20.01 -14.80
C SER A 211 12.79 19.58 -13.48
N VAL A 212 13.67 20.43 -12.94
CA VAL A 212 14.13 20.39 -11.54
C VAL A 212 13.41 21.50 -10.80
N GLU A 213 12.47 21.10 -9.94
CA GLU A 213 11.57 22.04 -9.30
C GLU A 213 12.28 22.89 -8.24
N PHE A 214 11.92 24.19 -8.19
CA PHE A 214 12.54 25.11 -7.25
C PHE A 214 11.88 25.02 -5.87
N SER A 215 12.60 24.47 -4.90
CA SER A 215 12.17 24.36 -3.50
C SER A 215 13.12 25.10 -2.55
N PRO A 216 13.03 26.44 -2.43
CA PRO A 216 13.99 27.26 -1.68
C PRO A 216 14.14 26.85 -0.22
N ARG A 217 13.09 26.29 0.37
CA ARG A 217 13.07 25.89 1.79
C ARG A 217 13.97 24.68 2.07
N LEU A 218 14.35 23.89 1.06
CA LEU A 218 15.35 22.82 1.22
C LEU A 218 16.70 23.36 1.70
N ALA A 219 17.06 24.62 1.39
CA ALA A 219 18.30 25.24 1.89
C ALA A 219 18.34 25.34 3.43
N LYS A 220 17.17 25.28 4.09
CA LYS A 220 17.04 25.34 5.55
C LYS A 220 17.08 23.95 6.20
N ALA A 221 17.19 22.87 5.42
CA ALA A 221 17.22 21.52 5.98
C ALA A 221 18.38 21.41 6.98
N PRO A 222 18.19 20.77 8.15
CA PRO A 222 19.28 20.57 9.07
C PRO A 222 20.30 19.60 8.47
N ALA A 223 21.55 19.68 8.91
CA ALA A 223 22.60 18.76 8.45
C ALA A 223 22.27 17.29 8.76
N SER A 224 21.54 17.02 9.85
CA SER A 224 21.07 15.68 10.21
C SER A 224 20.04 15.09 9.25
N ALA A 225 19.40 15.91 8.41
CA ALA A 225 18.46 15.46 7.39
C ALA A 225 19.11 15.27 6.01
N GLN A 226 20.40 15.59 5.86
CA GLN A 226 21.07 15.65 4.57
C GLN A 226 22.29 14.74 4.53
N ASP A 227 22.55 14.21 3.36
CA ASP A 227 23.83 13.62 3.01
C ASP A 227 24.64 14.57 2.11
N THR A 228 25.85 14.18 1.73
CA THR A 228 26.73 15.00 0.89
C THR A 228 26.78 14.43 -0.52
N VAL A 229 26.72 15.32 -1.50
CA VAL A 229 27.06 15.01 -2.90
C VAL A 229 28.22 15.92 -3.32
N TYR A 230 29.25 15.30 -3.88
CA TYR A 230 30.43 16.00 -4.40
C TYR A 230 30.32 16.13 -5.92
N SER A 231 30.42 17.35 -6.44
CA SER A 231 30.39 17.59 -7.89
C SER A 231 31.62 18.39 -8.34
N PHE A 232 32.22 17.98 -9.46
CA PHE A 232 33.54 18.46 -9.87
C PHE A 232 33.45 19.67 -10.81
N THR A 233 34.16 20.74 -10.49
CA THR A 233 34.16 21.98 -11.31
C THR A 233 35.37 22.11 -12.22
N ASN A 234 36.33 21.18 -12.13
CA ASN A 234 37.45 21.05 -13.06
C ASN A 234 37.99 19.59 -13.08
N GLY A 235 39.06 19.36 -13.84
CA GLY A 235 39.73 18.05 -13.94
C GLY A 235 39.26 17.25 -15.15
N ILE A 236 38.95 15.97 -14.95
CA ILE A 236 38.56 15.06 -16.02
C ILE A 236 37.16 15.44 -16.53
N LYS A 237 37.04 15.66 -17.84
CA LYS A 237 35.76 15.96 -18.50
C LYS A 237 34.84 14.73 -18.45
N GLY A 238 33.54 14.97 -18.26
CA GLY A 238 32.54 13.93 -18.09
C GLY A 238 31.13 14.49 -18.05
N GLU A 239 30.18 13.66 -17.61
CA GLU A 239 28.75 13.94 -17.63
C GLU A 239 28.22 14.51 -16.30
N GLY A 240 29.10 14.79 -15.33
CA GLY A 240 28.70 15.40 -14.06
C GLY A 240 28.04 16.77 -14.24
N LEU A 241 27.39 17.26 -13.18
CA LEU A 241 26.53 18.45 -13.21
C LEU A 241 27.26 19.73 -13.64
N TYR A 242 28.57 19.81 -13.46
CA TYR A 242 29.42 20.92 -13.94
C TYR A 242 30.26 20.58 -15.20
N GLY A 243 30.01 19.43 -15.86
CA GLY A 243 30.67 19.02 -17.10
C GLY A 243 32.05 18.37 -16.91
N TYR A 244 32.27 17.78 -15.74
CA TYR A 244 33.46 17.01 -15.37
C TYR A 244 33.03 15.61 -14.91
N GLN A 245 33.89 14.88 -14.23
CA GLN A 245 33.53 13.56 -13.73
C GLN A 245 32.23 13.58 -12.91
N ASN A 246 31.57 12.43 -12.90
CA ASN A 246 30.29 12.21 -12.28
C ASN A 246 30.32 12.43 -10.77
N GLU A 247 29.14 12.66 -10.21
CA GLU A 247 28.92 12.96 -8.80
C GLU A 247 29.33 11.78 -7.91
N ILE A 248 29.79 12.12 -6.71
CA ILE A 248 30.13 11.14 -5.68
C ILE A 248 29.21 11.38 -4.49
N PHE A 249 28.48 10.35 -4.09
CA PHE A 249 27.56 10.38 -2.94
C PHE A 249 28.25 9.84 -1.69
N SER A 250 27.95 10.44 -0.53
CA SER A 250 28.44 9.96 0.76
C SER A 250 27.59 8.84 1.36
N SER A 251 26.40 8.58 0.81
CA SER A 251 25.45 7.58 1.27
C SER A 251 24.71 6.96 0.08
N SER A 252 23.99 5.89 0.35
CA SER A 252 23.16 5.18 -0.62
C SER A 252 22.05 4.42 0.12
N PRO A 253 20.91 4.09 -0.52
CA PRO A 253 19.87 3.26 0.10
C PRO A 253 20.36 1.88 0.58
N SER A 254 21.50 1.39 0.10
CA SER A 254 22.17 0.21 0.67
C SER A 254 22.57 0.37 2.15
N GLN A 255 22.59 1.60 2.66
CA GLN A 255 22.75 1.94 4.08
C GLN A 255 21.39 2.41 4.64
N SER A 256 20.40 1.52 4.69
CA SER A 256 18.99 1.84 4.96
C SER A 256 18.72 2.62 6.26
N ASP A 257 19.63 2.56 7.23
CA ASP A 257 19.48 3.23 8.52
C ASP A 257 20.11 4.64 8.56
N LEU A 258 20.85 5.00 7.52
CA LEU A 258 21.65 6.24 7.47
C LEU A 258 21.37 7.09 6.22
N TYR A 259 20.52 6.63 5.32
CA TYR A 259 20.28 7.27 4.04
C TYR A 259 19.35 8.50 4.12
N SER A 260 19.66 9.51 3.30
CA SER A 260 18.78 10.61 2.92
C SER A 260 18.83 10.83 1.41
N PRO A 261 17.68 11.10 0.74
CA PRO A 261 17.64 11.57 -0.64
C PRO A 261 17.95 13.08 -0.76
N LEU A 262 18.05 13.80 0.35
CA LEU A 262 18.44 15.21 0.35
C LEU A 262 19.96 15.33 0.46
N HIS A 263 20.58 16.00 -0.52
CA HIS A 263 22.03 16.12 -0.59
C HIS A 263 22.49 17.58 -0.56
N SER A 264 23.33 17.92 0.42
CA SER A 264 24.15 19.12 0.43
C SER A 264 25.22 19.04 -0.66
N LEU A 265 25.21 19.98 -1.59
CA LEU A 265 26.17 20.02 -2.69
C LEU A 265 27.50 20.65 -2.24
N ILE A 266 28.58 19.88 -2.40
CA ILE A 266 29.96 20.35 -2.23
C ILE A 266 30.65 20.33 -3.59
N THR A 267 31.20 21.47 -4.00
CA THR A 267 31.99 21.52 -5.23
C THR A 267 33.43 21.11 -4.96
N VAL A 268 34.00 20.33 -5.87
CA VAL A 268 35.37 19.83 -5.83
C VAL A 268 36.17 20.39 -6.98
N SER A 269 37.33 21.00 -6.69
CA SER A 269 38.27 21.46 -7.72
C SER A 269 39.68 20.96 -7.44
N TRP A 270 40.30 20.31 -8.42
CA TRP A 270 41.73 20.03 -8.46
C TRP A 270 42.54 21.32 -8.37
N LYS A 271 43.54 21.36 -7.47
CA LYS A 271 44.45 22.50 -7.34
C LYS A 271 45.42 22.56 -8.53
N GLN A 272 45.94 23.75 -8.81
CA GLN A 272 46.92 23.94 -9.88
C GLN A 272 48.14 23.04 -9.70
N GLY A 273 48.64 22.46 -10.79
CA GLY A 273 49.79 21.54 -10.79
C GLY A 273 49.47 20.10 -10.37
N GLN A 274 48.25 19.82 -9.90
CA GLN A 274 47.82 18.46 -9.54
C GLN A 274 47.33 17.69 -10.77
N LYS A 275 47.77 16.44 -10.92
CA LYS A 275 47.23 15.54 -11.94
C LYS A 275 45.85 15.04 -11.49
N ALA A 276 44.81 15.41 -12.24
CA ALA A 276 43.46 14.94 -12.01
C ALA A 276 43.36 13.43 -12.27
N GLN A 277 42.60 12.74 -11.42
CA GLN A 277 42.26 11.33 -11.54
C GLN A 277 40.78 11.12 -11.20
N ILE A 278 40.20 9.99 -11.61
CA ILE A 278 38.83 9.66 -11.22
C ILE A 278 38.82 9.38 -9.71
N LEU A 279 37.85 9.98 -9.02
CA LEU A 279 37.53 9.65 -7.63
C LEU A 279 36.12 9.06 -7.65
N ASN A 280 35.90 7.95 -6.93
CA ASN A 280 34.65 7.19 -6.98
C ASN A 280 34.08 6.91 -5.57
N SER A 281 34.61 7.54 -4.54
CA SER A 281 34.09 7.40 -3.17
C SER A 281 34.31 8.68 -2.36
N ALA A 282 33.46 8.92 -1.37
CA ALA A 282 33.60 10.07 -0.48
C ALA A 282 34.93 10.02 0.30
N GLU A 283 35.38 8.83 0.69
CA GLU A 283 36.67 8.61 1.35
C GLU A 283 37.84 9.03 0.43
N ALA A 284 37.75 8.72 -0.87
CA ALA A 284 38.76 9.13 -1.84
C ALA A 284 38.80 10.66 -2.04
N VAL A 285 37.64 11.34 -2.01
CA VAL A 285 37.55 12.80 -2.05
C VAL A 285 38.18 13.43 -0.81
N LEU A 286 37.80 12.95 0.38
CA LEU A 286 38.33 13.46 1.65
C LEU A 286 39.83 13.19 1.79
N LYS A 287 40.30 12.03 1.32
CA LYS A 287 41.74 11.73 1.23
C LYS A 287 42.45 12.72 0.30
N ALA A 288 41.92 12.97 -0.89
CA ALA A 288 42.51 13.92 -1.83
C ALA A 288 42.52 15.37 -1.28
N GLU A 289 41.52 15.75 -0.49
CA GLU A 289 41.51 17.05 0.20
C GLU A 289 42.59 17.09 1.29
N LYS A 290 42.69 16.06 2.14
CA LYS A 290 43.71 15.96 3.20
C LYS A 290 45.13 15.98 2.64
N GLU A 291 45.34 15.37 1.47
CA GLU A 291 46.59 15.41 0.71
C GLU A 291 46.80 16.75 -0.03
N SER A 292 45.93 17.74 0.17
CA SER A 292 45.97 19.05 -0.47
C SER A 292 45.89 19.02 -1.99
N ARG A 293 45.38 17.95 -2.61
CA ARG A 293 45.26 17.79 -4.06
C ARG A 293 44.03 18.48 -4.64
N VAL A 294 42.95 18.50 -3.87
CA VAL A 294 41.69 19.18 -4.23
C VAL A 294 41.33 20.24 -3.19
N LYS A 295 40.46 21.16 -3.59
CA LYS A 295 39.77 22.11 -2.72
C LYS A 295 38.29 21.75 -2.70
N LEU A 296 37.72 21.64 -1.51
CA LEU A 296 36.29 21.47 -1.29
C LEU A 296 35.68 22.82 -0.94
N VAL A 297 34.54 23.15 -1.55
CA VAL A 297 33.75 24.34 -1.21
C VAL A 297 32.31 23.91 -0.98
N LYS A 298 31.85 24.06 0.26
CA LYS A 298 30.45 23.85 0.62
C LYS A 298 29.60 24.96 -0.01
N THR A 299 28.56 24.57 -0.73
CA THR A 299 27.60 25.51 -1.30
C THR A 299 26.38 25.67 -0.38
N ASN A 300 25.48 26.60 -0.72
CA ASN A 300 24.15 26.71 -0.11
C ASN A 300 23.07 25.92 -0.88
N VAL A 301 23.49 25.05 -1.81
CA VAL A 301 22.59 24.25 -2.65
C VAL A 301 22.32 22.92 -1.95
N VAL A 302 21.05 22.61 -1.80
CA VAL A 302 20.52 21.32 -1.40
C VAL A 302 19.70 20.79 -2.57
N ILE A 303 19.95 19.55 -2.98
CA ILE A 303 19.19 18.89 -4.04
C ILE A 303 18.43 17.71 -3.46
N ASN A 304 17.23 17.46 -3.99
CA ASN A 304 16.54 16.19 -3.82
C ASN A 304 16.99 15.27 -4.96
N ALA A 305 17.80 14.27 -4.64
CA ALA A 305 18.40 13.39 -5.62
C ALA A 305 18.32 11.90 -5.22
N PRO A 306 17.11 11.31 -5.22
CA PRO A 306 16.92 9.92 -4.83
C PRO A 306 17.63 8.96 -5.79
N HIS A 307 18.20 7.89 -5.23
CA HIS A 307 18.85 6.84 -6.00
C HIS A 307 17.83 5.87 -6.60
N VAL A 308 18.07 5.43 -7.83
CA VAL A 308 17.25 4.46 -8.56
C VAL A 308 17.94 3.09 -8.62
N LEU A 309 19.25 3.08 -8.90
CA LEU A 309 20.11 1.90 -8.93
C LEU A 309 21.31 2.17 -8.02
N TRP A 310 21.72 1.21 -7.21
CA TRP A 310 22.88 1.36 -6.33
C TRP A 310 23.59 0.02 -6.12
N PRO A 311 24.81 0.02 -5.54
CA PRO A 311 25.51 -1.23 -5.25
C PRO A 311 24.67 -2.12 -4.34
N GLY A 312 24.26 -3.28 -4.87
CA GLY A 312 23.46 -4.27 -4.15
C GLY A 312 21.95 -4.09 -4.21
N GLY A 313 21.40 -3.12 -4.97
CA GLY A 313 19.95 -2.97 -5.07
C GLY A 313 19.47 -1.92 -6.07
N GLN A 314 18.16 -1.79 -6.15
CA GLN A 314 17.45 -0.83 -6.97
C GLN A 314 16.07 -0.55 -6.38
N LEU A 315 15.41 0.51 -6.84
CA LEU A 315 13.99 0.73 -6.54
C LEU A 315 13.16 -0.46 -7.03
N GLN A 316 12.13 -0.82 -6.25
CA GLN A 316 11.28 -1.94 -6.59
C GLN A 316 10.45 -1.62 -7.83
N ILE A 317 10.66 -2.41 -8.89
CA ILE A 317 9.80 -2.38 -10.07
C ILE A 317 8.50 -3.10 -9.73
N ARG A 318 7.38 -2.46 -10.04
CA ARG A 318 6.04 -2.98 -9.82
C ARG A 318 5.75 -4.15 -10.76
N ASN A 319 5.08 -5.18 -10.25
CA ASN A 319 4.75 -6.37 -11.03
C ASN A 319 3.69 -6.13 -12.12
N SER A 320 2.74 -5.21 -11.87
CA SER A 320 1.68 -4.84 -12.83
C SER A 320 1.97 -3.46 -13.41
N THR A 321 1.98 -3.37 -14.74
CA THR A 321 2.03 -2.08 -15.46
C THR A 321 0.65 -1.48 -15.69
N ASP A 322 -0.41 -2.25 -15.52
CA ASP A 322 -1.79 -1.77 -15.60
C ASP A 322 -2.13 -1.05 -14.30
N ILE A 323 -2.36 0.25 -14.41
CA ILE A 323 -2.71 1.12 -13.29
C ILE A 323 -4.12 1.65 -13.50
N THR A 324 -5.00 1.22 -12.61
CA THR A 324 -6.41 1.60 -12.54
C THR A 324 -6.67 2.45 -11.30
N ASP A 325 -7.85 3.06 -11.20
CA ASP A 325 -8.31 3.83 -10.04
C ASP A 325 -8.34 3.03 -8.73
N GLU A 326 -8.31 1.70 -8.80
CA GLU A 326 -8.31 0.79 -7.64
C GLU A 326 -6.91 0.21 -7.36
N SER A 327 -5.91 0.60 -8.15
CA SER A 327 -4.56 0.07 -8.01
C SER A 327 -3.95 0.52 -6.70
N SER A 328 -3.65 -0.45 -5.83
CA SER A 328 -2.93 -0.18 -4.59
C SER A 328 -1.56 0.44 -4.87
N PHE A 329 -1.13 1.35 -4.00
CA PHE A 329 0.22 1.89 -4.02
C PHE A 329 1.25 0.84 -3.58
N ASP A 330 0.80 -0.31 -3.09
CA ASP A 330 1.67 -1.40 -2.67
C ASP A 330 2.47 -1.97 -3.84
N LYS A 331 3.63 -2.55 -3.52
CA LYS A 331 4.46 -3.35 -4.46
C LYS A 331 5.23 -2.53 -5.51
N GLY A 332 5.59 -1.28 -5.21
CA GLY A 332 6.54 -0.50 -6.02
C GLY A 332 5.91 0.66 -6.78
N GLN A 333 6.68 1.76 -6.88
CA GLN A 333 6.31 3.02 -7.56
C GLN A 333 6.93 3.15 -8.97
N VAL A 334 7.74 2.17 -9.38
CA VAL A 334 8.49 2.20 -10.64
C VAL A 334 7.91 1.17 -11.62
N LEU A 335 7.63 1.58 -12.85
CA LEU A 335 7.16 0.72 -13.93
C LEU A 335 8.30 0.08 -14.71
N SER A 336 9.38 0.82 -14.93
CA SER A 336 10.55 0.32 -15.65
C SER A 336 11.80 1.14 -15.36
N ILE A 337 12.96 0.48 -15.46
CA ILE A 337 14.28 1.12 -15.40
C ILE A 337 15.04 0.68 -16.64
N SER A 338 15.47 1.62 -17.47
CA SER A 338 16.20 1.36 -18.71
C SER A 338 17.61 1.95 -18.62
N ASN A 339 18.62 1.08 -18.57
CA ASN A 339 20.03 1.48 -18.60
C ASN A 339 20.44 2.00 -19.98
N GLU A 340 19.83 1.52 -21.06
CA GLU A 340 20.11 1.95 -22.44
C GLU A 340 19.66 3.39 -22.68
N THR A 341 18.41 3.69 -22.35
CA THR A 341 17.85 5.04 -22.51
C THR A 341 18.19 5.96 -21.33
N ARG A 342 18.78 5.41 -20.26
CA ARG A 342 19.04 6.08 -18.98
C ARG A 342 17.81 6.79 -18.43
N LYS A 343 16.68 6.09 -18.44
CA LYS A 343 15.41 6.60 -17.92
C LYS A 343 14.80 5.63 -16.93
N VAL A 344 14.14 6.18 -15.93
CA VAL A 344 13.27 5.47 -15.01
C VAL A 344 11.85 5.95 -15.21
N THR A 345 10.91 5.02 -15.32
CA THR A 345 9.50 5.35 -15.47
C THR A 345 8.79 5.12 -14.15
N PHE A 346 8.34 6.20 -13.51
CA PHE A 346 7.55 6.16 -12.29
C PHE A 346 6.06 6.14 -12.59
N VAL A 347 5.28 5.73 -11.60
CA VAL A 347 3.86 6.04 -11.50
C VAL A 347 3.73 7.42 -10.86
N ALA A 348 3.26 8.41 -11.60
CA ALA A 348 2.83 9.68 -11.04
C ALA A 348 1.36 9.58 -10.61
N HIS A 349 1.09 9.85 -9.34
CA HIS A 349 -0.21 9.76 -8.71
C HIS A 349 -0.90 11.11 -8.72
N ARG A 350 -2.15 11.12 -9.16
CA ARG A 350 -3.00 12.30 -9.11
C ARG A 350 -3.40 12.58 -7.67
N GLY A 351 -3.29 13.85 -7.28
CA GLY A 351 -3.80 14.38 -6.01
C GLY A 351 -4.45 15.74 -6.19
N TRP A 352 -4.88 16.31 -5.08
CA TRP A 352 -5.39 17.67 -5.00
C TRP A 352 -4.37 18.58 -4.33
N GLY A 353 -4.09 19.73 -4.94
CA GLY A 353 -3.33 20.80 -4.32
C GLY A 353 -4.14 21.55 -3.26
N LEU A 354 -3.49 22.49 -2.57
CA LEU A 354 -4.09 23.24 -1.45
C LEU A 354 -5.38 24.00 -1.83
N ASP A 355 -5.53 24.36 -3.11
CA ASP A 355 -6.63 25.12 -3.70
C ASP A 355 -7.57 24.27 -4.57
N GLY A 356 -7.46 22.94 -4.52
CA GLY A 356 -8.30 22.02 -5.31
C GLY A 356 -7.84 21.83 -6.75
N ARG A 357 -6.69 22.41 -7.15
CA ARG A 357 -6.11 22.09 -8.46
C ARG A 357 -5.59 20.66 -8.49
N THR A 358 -5.64 20.07 -9.68
CA THR A 358 -5.03 18.76 -9.91
C THR A 358 -3.50 18.90 -9.90
N ILE A 359 -2.86 18.02 -9.15
CA ILE A 359 -1.41 17.86 -9.10
C ILE A 359 -1.05 16.40 -9.38
N TYR A 360 0.18 16.18 -9.82
CA TYR A 360 0.79 14.86 -9.94
C TYR A 360 2.04 14.81 -9.07
N TYR A 361 2.23 13.69 -8.38
CA TYR A 361 3.42 13.47 -7.55
C TYR A 361 3.90 12.03 -7.67
N ILE A 362 5.21 11.82 -7.53
CA ILE A 362 5.80 10.48 -7.39
C ILE A 362 6.20 10.26 -5.93
N ILE A 363 6.42 9.01 -5.53
CA ILE A 363 7.02 8.68 -4.24
C ILE A 363 8.33 7.94 -4.49
N THR A 364 9.44 8.47 -4.00
CA THR A 364 10.78 7.88 -4.23
C THR A 364 11.39 7.27 -3.00
N ASP A 365 11.03 7.78 -1.81
CA ASP A 365 11.55 7.37 -0.52
C ASP A 365 10.50 7.57 0.56
N ALA A 366 10.61 6.83 1.66
CA ALA A 366 9.75 7.03 2.82
C ALA A 366 10.45 6.65 4.12
N THR A 367 9.87 7.08 5.23
CA THR A 367 10.22 6.63 6.57
C THR A 367 8.95 6.55 7.43
N PRO A 368 8.85 5.64 8.41
CA PRO A 368 9.80 4.56 8.74
C PRO A 368 9.79 3.42 7.71
N ALA A 369 10.64 2.40 7.95
CA ALA A 369 10.85 1.29 7.02
C ALA A 369 9.57 0.52 6.67
N GLY A 370 8.60 0.41 7.59
CA GLY A 370 7.32 -0.28 7.34
C GLY A 370 6.56 0.29 6.13
N PRO A 371 6.15 1.58 6.16
CA PRO A 371 5.57 2.24 5.00
C PRO A 371 6.47 2.25 3.76
N ALA A 372 7.79 2.41 3.91
CA ALA A 372 8.72 2.38 2.77
C ALA A 372 8.67 1.03 2.03
N ASN A 373 8.71 -0.08 2.78
CA ASN A 373 8.61 -1.43 2.24
C ASN A 373 7.25 -1.68 1.59
N LEU A 374 6.17 -1.17 2.17
CA LEU A 374 4.82 -1.31 1.62
C LEU A 374 4.72 -0.63 0.23
N LEU A 375 5.21 0.60 0.15
CA LEU A 375 5.26 1.40 -1.08
C LEU A 375 6.29 0.88 -2.11
N GLY A 376 7.24 0.04 -1.69
CA GLY A 376 8.34 -0.45 -2.52
C GLY A 376 9.37 0.65 -2.86
N VAL A 377 9.62 1.56 -1.90
CA VAL A 377 10.57 2.67 -2.02
C VAL A 377 11.69 2.55 -0.98
N SER A 378 12.76 3.32 -1.15
CA SER A 378 13.89 3.31 -0.22
C SER A 378 13.49 3.82 1.18
N ASN A 379 13.97 3.16 2.23
CA ASN A 379 13.86 3.70 3.59
C ASN A 379 14.86 4.85 3.77
N ALA A 380 14.36 6.04 4.13
CA ALA A 380 15.16 7.25 4.31
C ALA A 380 14.94 7.86 5.71
N PRO A 381 15.48 7.26 6.78
CA PRO A 381 15.18 7.64 8.16
C PRO A 381 15.61 9.08 8.50
N LYS A 382 16.62 9.62 7.82
CA LYS A 382 17.05 11.01 8.02
C LYS A 382 15.99 12.04 7.63
N LEU A 383 14.99 11.69 6.81
CA LEU A 383 13.88 12.58 6.50
C LEU A 383 13.08 12.97 7.77
N ALA A 384 13.02 12.13 8.80
CA ALA A 384 12.41 12.49 10.09
C ALA A 384 12.98 13.79 10.68
N ASN A 385 14.25 14.10 10.40
CA ASN A 385 14.93 15.26 10.95
C ASN A 385 14.49 16.59 10.31
N VAL A 386 13.81 16.59 9.15
CA VAL A 386 13.33 17.84 8.51
C VAL A 386 12.22 18.54 9.30
N LEU A 387 11.54 17.81 10.20
CA LEU A 387 10.45 18.32 11.02
C LEU A 387 10.90 19.46 11.95
N SER A 388 12.15 19.41 12.42
CA SER A 388 12.72 20.43 13.32
C SER A 388 12.68 21.85 12.74
N ASN A 389 12.71 22.00 11.42
CA ASN A 389 12.69 23.29 10.73
C ASN A 389 11.39 23.54 9.95
N SER A 390 10.35 22.72 10.18
CA SER A 390 9.07 22.77 9.46
C SER A 390 9.21 22.69 7.94
N ILE A 391 10.22 21.97 7.43
CA ILE A 391 10.48 21.83 5.99
C ILE A 391 9.72 20.60 5.49
N VAL A 392 8.41 20.65 5.65
CA VAL A 392 7.49 19.64 5.17
C VAL A 392 6.24 20.30 4.59
N SER A 393 5.67 19.61 3.61
CA SER A 393 4.31 19.80 3.12
C SER A 393 3.39 18.84 3.90
N GLU A 394 2.18 19.25 4.24
CA GLU A 394 1.20 18.30 4.77
C GLU A 394 0.59 17.51 3.62
N MET A 395 0.53 16.18 3.78
CA MET A 395 -0.19 15.28 2.88
C MET A 395 -1.27 14.56 3.67
N TYR A 396 -2.51 14.68 3.21
CA TYR A 396 -3.67 14.04 3.82
C TYR A 396 -4.07 12.81 3.02
N GLN A 397 -4.05 11.64 3.66
CA GLN A 397 -4.45 10.36 3.10
C GLN A 397 -5.71 9.86 3.79
N PHE A 398 -6.62 9.24 3.05
CA PHE A 398 -7.94 8.88 3.55
C PHE A 398 -8.01 7.39 3.86
N LYS A 399 -8.35 7.04 5.11
CA LYS A 399 -8.42 5.64 5.57
C LYS A 399 -9.82 5.03 5.41
N ASN A 400 -10.85 5.84 5.19
CA ASN A 400 -12.22 5.42 4.92
C ASN A 400 -12.99 6.47 4.09
N GLY A 401 -14.26 6.20 3.81
CA GLY A 401 -15.15 7.10 3.09
C GLY A 401 -15.26 6.75 1.61
N VAL A 402 -15.08 7.75 0.73
CA VAL A 402 -15.20 7.58 -0.73
C VAL A 402 -14.07 6.70 -1.26
N ARG A 403 -14.40 5.61 -1.95
CA ARG A 403 -13.42 4.71 -2.60
C ARG A 403 -12.77 5.41 -3.79
N GLY A 404 -11.47 5.22 -3.97
CA GLY A 404 -10.72 5.88 -5.04
C GLY A 404 -9.22 5.54 -5.06
N PRO A 405 -8.43 6.29 -5.84
CA PRO A 405 -7.04 5.99 -6.17
C PRO A 405 -6.04 6.53 -5.14
N GLY A 406 -6.45 6.69 -3.88
CA GLY A 406 -5.58 7.10 -2.80
C GLY A 406 -4.75 5.92 -2.27
N PRO A 407 -3.65 6.20 -1.54
CA PRO A 407 -2.73 5.17 -1.04
C PRO A 407 -3.36 4.08 -0.18
N LEU A 408 -4.50 4.37 0.44
CA LEU A 408 -5.21 3.45 1.33
C LEU A 408 -6.52 2.91 0.71
N GLY A 409 -6.71 3.09 -0.60
CA GLY A 409 -7.89 2.60 -1.34
C GLY A 409 -9.15 3.46 -1.19
N TYR A 410 -8.97 4.74 -0.86
CA TYR A 410 -10.02 5.77 -0.77
C TYR A 410 -9.63 6.97 -1.62
N GLN A 411 -10.32 8.11 -1.50
CA GLN A 411 -10.03 9.28 -2.34
C GLN A 411 -8.55 9.68 -2.40
N ALA A 412 -8.18 10.33 -3.49
CA ALA A 412 -6.83 10.83 -3.72
C ALA A 412 -6.35 11.77 -2.60
N SER A 413 -5.03 11.80 -2.41
CA SER A 413 -4.40 12.61 -1.37
C SER A 413 -4.58 14.11 -1.63
N ILE A 414 -4.68 14.89 -0.55
CA ILE A 414 -4.65 16.36 -0.61
C ILE A 414 -3.29 16.83 -0.07
N LEU A 415 -2.58 17.68 -0.80
CA LEU A 415 -1.27 18.19 -0.43
C LEU A 415 -1.32 19.71 -0.18
N SER A 416 -0.57 20.18 0.81
CA SER A 416 -0.48 21.61 1.17
C SER A 416 0.50 22.41 0.32
N SER A 417 1.06 21.81 -0.73
CA SER A 417 2.04 22.46 -1.59
C SER A 417 1.61 22.42 -3.04
N THR A 418 1.90 23.53 -3.72
CA THR A 418 1.81 23.69 -5.17
C THR A 418 3.20 24.10 -5.68
N LEU A 419 3.42 23.96 -6.98
CA LEU A 419 4.64 24.44 -7.65
C LEU A 419 4.68 25.99 -7.77
N GLU A 420 3.65 26.69 -7.27
CA GLU A 420 3.61 28.15 -7.28
C GLU A 420 4.71 28.75 -6.38
N GLU A 421 5.25 29.90 -6.80
CA GLU A 421 6.53 30.38 -6.33
C GLU A 421 6.61 30.61 -4.81
N GLY A 422 7.61 29.95 -4.18
CA GLY A 422 8.17 30.33 -2.88
C GLY A 422 7.93 29.36 -1.73
N ASN A 423 6.90 28.50 -1.81
CA ASN A 423 6.48 27.66 -0.67
C ASN A 423 6.52 26.15 -0.93
N TYR A 424 6.84 25.73 -2.15
CA TYR A 424 6.93 24.33 -2.52
C TYR A 424 8.01 23.57 -1.73
N ILE A 425 7.67 22.38 -1.21
CA ILE A 425 8.57 21.43 -0.56
C ILE A 425 8.24 20.00 -1.04
N PRO A 426 9.22 19.21 -1.53
CA PRO A 426 9.02 17.84 -2.01
C PRO A 426 8.97 16.79 -0.89
N ILE A 427 9.01 17.19 0.37
CA ILE A 427 8.99 16.28 1.53
C ILE A 427 7.66 16.43 2.22
N CYS A 428 6.87 15.36 2.27
CA CYS A 428 5.53 15.38 2.82
C CYS A 428 5.48 14.68 4.18
N ARG A 429 4.89 15.34 5.18
CA ARG A 429 4.45 14.70 6.41
C ARG A 429 3.03 14.19 6.22
N VAL A 430 2.81 12.91 6.51
CA VAL A 430 1.52 12.27 6.26
C VAL A 430 0.59 12.39 7.47
N SER A 431 -0.65 12.78 7.21
CA SER A 431 -1.77 12.72 8.14
C SER A 431 -2.86 11.81 7.59
N ILE A 432 -3.48 11.02 8.46
CA ILE A 432 -4.62 10.17 8.15
C ILE A 432 -5.92 10.93 8.45
N VAL A 433 -6.79 10.99 7.45
CA VAL A 433 -8.17 11.47 7.54
C VAL A 433 -9.10 10.27 7.66
N GLU A 434 -9.97 10.31 8.66
CA GLU A 434 -10.98 9.28 8.93
C GLU A 434 -12.34 9.96 9.13
N TRP A 435 -13.31 9.62 8.29
CA TRP A 435 -14.72 9.93 8.49
C TRP A 435 -15.23 9.20 9.73
N ASN A 436 -15.80 9.96 10.67
CA ASN A 436 -16.35 9.40 11.90
C ASN A 436 -17.57 8.52 11.60
N ASP A 437 -18.36 8.92 10.61
CA ASP A 437 -19.40 8.11 9.98
C ASP A 437 -19.20 8.11 8.45
N PRO A 438 -18.75 6.99 7.87
CA PRO A 438 -18.50 6.88 6.43
C PRO A 438 -19.74 7.06 5.54
N THR A 439 -20.96 6.95 6.08
CA THR A 439 -22.19 7.10 5.28
C THR A 439 -22.40 8.54 4.80
N TYR A 440 -21.81 9.51 5.49
CA TYR A 440 -21.80 10.93 5.12
C TYR A 440 -20.53 11.36 4.38
N ALA A 441 -19.67 10.40 4.00
CA ALA A 441 -18.45 10.72 3.30
C ALA A 441 -18.74 11.35 1.95
N GLY A 442 -18.07 12.46 1.67
CA GLY A 442 -18.02 13.11 0.37
C GLY A 442 -16.57 13.31 -0.07
N ILE A 443 -16.37 13.70 -1.33
CA ILE A 443 -15.04 14.05 -1.82
C ILE A 443 -14.62 15.37 -1.18
N LEU A 444 -13.43 15.39 -0.58
CA LEU A 444 -12.75 16.61 -0.15
C LEU A 444 -11.66 16.94 -1.18
N GLU A 445 -11.63 18.18 -1.66
CA GLU A 445 -10.69 18.60 -2.72
C GLU A 445 -9.66 19.61 -2.19
N THR A 446 -9.97 20.30 -1.08
CA THR A 446 -9.10 21.34 -0.51
C THR A 446 -8.76 21.11 0.95
N ILE A 447 -7.73 21.80 1.43
CA ILE A 447 -7.42 21.86 2.87
C ILE A 447 -8.55 22.55 3.64
N SER A 448 -9.25 23.51 3.01
CA SER A 448 -10.42 24.15 3.61
C SER A 448 -11.53 23.14 3.88
N ASP A 449 -11.77 22.20 2.98
CA ASP A 449 -12.79 21.16 3.16
C ASP A 449 -12.47 20.26 4.36
N ILE A 450 -11.20 19.84 4.49
CA ILE A 450 -10.73 19.08 5.66
C ILE A 450 -10.97 19.89 6.94
N ASN A 451 -10.56 21.16 6.97
CA ASN A 451 -10.72 21.99 8.17
C ASN A 451 -12.18 22.20 8.55
N ASN A 452 -13.05 22.45 7.56
CA ASN A 452 -14.49 22.60 7.74
C ASN A 452 -15.09 21.31 8.31
N LYS A 453 -14.84 20.16 7.67
CA LYS A 453 -15.37 18.85 8.14
C LYS A 453 -14.83 18.44 9.50
N LYS A 454 -13.60 18.81 9.83
CA LYS A 454 -13.02 18.61 11.16
C LYS A 454 -13.73 19.48 12.20
N SER A 455 -14.02 20.75 11.89
CA SER A 455 -14.74 21.66 12.79
C SER A 455 -16.19 21.21 13.07
N GLU A 456 -16.82 20.61 12.06
CA GLU A 456 -18.15 19.98 12.15
C GLU A 456 -18.12 18.62 12.88
N LYS A 457 -16.94 18.14 13.29
CA LYS A 457 -16.73 16.81 13.90
C LYS A 457 -17.18 15.66 13.00
N MET A 458 -17.19 15.85 11.67
CA MET A 458 -17.49 14.80 10.70
C MET A 458 -16.28 13.91 10.42
N ILE A 459 -15.07 14.48 10.50
CA ILE A 459 -13.82 13.75 10.31
C ILE A 459 -12.88 13.95 11.49
N THR A 460 -12.01 12.97 11.67
CA THR A 460 -10.83 13.05 12.53
C THR A 460 -9.58 13.09 11.65
N VAL A 461 -8.60 13.91 12.05
CA VAL A 461 -7.31 14.01 11.36
C VAL A 461 -6.19 13.77 12.36
N GLN A 462 -5.37 12.76 12.11
CA GLN A 462 -4.26 12.37 12.98
C GLN A 462 -2.97 12.25 12.19
N LEU A 463 -1.83 12.60 12.81
CA LEU A 463 -0.52 12.34 12.21
C LEU A 463 -0.33 10.84 12.04
N ALA A 464 0.12 10.42 10.85
CA ALA A 464 0.47 9.03 10.61
C ALA A 464 1.77 8.72 11.38
N ARG A 465 1.65 7.89 12.42
CA ARG A 465 2.77 7.50 13.30
C ARG A 465 2.92 5.99 13.47
N PRO A 466 3.25 5.25 12.39
CA PRO A 466 3.48 3.81 12.49
C PRO A 466 4.62 3.52 13.48
N LEU A 467 4.32 2.69 14.48
CA LEU A 467 5.22 2.39 15.61
C LEU A 467 5.75 3.67 16.31
N SER A 468 4.93 4.71 16.41
CA SER A 468 5.25 6.00 17.03
C SER A 468 6.30 6.85 16.31
N ASN A 469 6.73 6.47 15.10
CA ASN A 469 7.63 7.28 14.28
C ASN A 469 6.83 8.09 13.26
N ASP A 470 7.20 9.36 13.05
CA ASP A 470 6.53 10.20 12.05
C ASP A 470 6.66 9.60 10.64
N HIS A 471 5.53 9.44 9.97
CA HIS A 471 5.51 9.00 8.59
C HIS A 471 5.78 10.17 7.64
N ILE A 472 6.92 10.11 6.96
CA ILE A 472 7.36 11.12 6.00
C ILE A 472 7.66 10.43 4.68
N VAL A 473 7.25 11.05 3.58
CA VAL A 473 7.50 10.57 2.22
C VAL A 473 8.20 11.65 1.41
N ASN A 474 9.15 11.23 0.56
CA ASN A 474 9.70 12.06 -0.50
C ASN A 474 8.70 12.02 -1.67
N CYS A 475 7.99 13.13 -1.87
CA CYS A 475 6.78 13.27 -2.69
C CYS A 475 6.92 14.39 -3.76
N PRO A 476 7.99 14.42 -4.57
CA PRO A 476 8.18 15.53 -5.50
C PRO A 476 7.00 15.63 -6.47
N LEU A 477 6.53 16.87 -6.67
CA LEU A 477 5.50 17.18 -7.65
C LEU A 477 6.11 17.10 -9.05
N ILE A 478 5.28 16.68 -9.99
CA ILE A 478 5.62 16.57 -11.40
C ILE A 478 4.77 17.61 -12.14
N GLU A 479 5.44 18.49 -12.88
CA GLU A 479 4.78 19.42 -13.78
C GLU A 479 3.88 18.65 -14.77
N SER A 480 2.64 19.11 -14.95
CA SER A 480 1.67 18.38 -15.78
C SER A 480 2.23 18.21 -17.20
N LEU A 481 2.29 16.97 -17.66
CA LEU A 481 2.57 16.64 -19.06
C LEU A 481 1.44 17.22 -19.92
N SER A 482 1.64 18.44 -20.43
CA SER A 482 0.72 19.09 -21.39
C SER A 482 0.72 18.36 -22.72
#